data_AF-A0A3D0S849-F1
#
_entry.id   AF-A0A3D0S849-F1
#
_cell.length_a   1.000
_cell.length_b   1.000
_cell.length_c   1.000
_cell.angle_alpha   90.00
_cell.angle_beta   90.00
_cell.angle_gamma   90.00
#
_symmetry.space_group_name_H-M   'P 1'
#
loop_
_entity.id
_entity.type
_entity.pdbx_description
1 polymer ?
#
loop_
_entity_poly.entity_id
_entity_poly.type
_entity_poly.pdbx_seq_one_letter_code
_entity_poly.pdbx_strand_id
1 'polypeptide(L)'
;MAERRVIDLPERENLGLGGQQATCANPRCDEQFIRTSARGRPKDFHDEECRRAAERDLRRIQAQLAHHERQAEQLRARAAAYLRTSGEAGADPAEGAAPTSEEMRAAREAIAEVRGMSRFLDGHQDEFARDLLKLWQAVEPLVR
;
A
#
# COMPACT_ATOMS: atom_id res chain seq x y z
N MET A 1 -9.36 -53.18 22.70
CA MET A 1 -9.59 -52.60 21.37
C MET A 1 -10.28 -51.26 21.58
N ALA A 2 -9.62 -50.14 21.26
CA ALA A 2 -10.20 -48.82 21.49
C ALA A 2 -11.38 -48.60 20.52
N GLU A 3 -12.57 -48.39 21.09
CA GLU A 3 -13.81 -48.19 20.38
C GLU A 3 -13.73 -46.88 19.58
N ARG A 4 -13.76 -46.97 18.23
CA ARG A 4 -13.73 -45.80 17.35
C ARG A 4 -15.11 -45.16 17.36
N ARG A 5 -15.28 -44.09 18.11
CA ARG A 5 -16.53 -43.30 18.15
C ARG A 5 -16.52 -42.27 17.03
N VAL A 6 -17.56 -42.26 16.19
CA VAL A 6 -17.81 -41.21 15.20
C VAL A 6 -18.45 -40.04 15.94
N ILE A 7 -17.86 -38.85 15.83
CA ILE A 7 -18.33 -37.60 16.46
C ILE A 7 -19.01 -36.75 15.38
N ASP A 8 -20.20 -36.24 15.67
CA ASP A 8 -20.95 -35.38 14.75
C ASP A 8 -20.30 -33.99 14.61
N LEU A 9 -20.44 -33.36 13.44
CA LEU A 9 -19.87 -32.03 13.13
C LEU A 9 -20.12 -30.95 14.21
N PRO A 10 -21.35 -30.77 14.75
CA PRO A 10 -21.60 -29.78 15.80
C PRO A 10 -20.94 -30.13 17.15
N GLU A 11 -20.80 -31.41 17.49
CA GLU A 11 -20.01 -31.82 18.67
C GLU A 11 -18.53 -31.52 18.47
N ARG A 12 -18.04 -31.65 17.23
CA ARG A 12 -16.66 -31.33 16.85
C ARG A 12 -16.35 -29.83 16.93
N GLU A 13 -17.30 -28.98 16.60
CA GLU A 13 -17.21 -27.52 16.78
C GLU A 13 -17.21 -27.13 18.28
N ASN A 14 -18.07 -27.77 19.10
CA ASN A 14 -18.11 -27.55 20.55
C ASN A 14 -16.85 -28.05 21.29
N LEU A 15 -16.18 -29.06 20.75
CA LEU A 15 -14.89 -29.55 21.25
C LEU A 15 -13.69 -28.67 20.84
N GLY A 16 -13.91 -27.59 20.08
CA GLY A 16 -12.85 -26.70 19.59
C GLY A 16 -11.96 -27.34 18.51
N LEU A 17 -12.35 -28.51 17.98
CA LEU A 17 -11.57 -29.30 17.03
C LEU A 17 -11.65 -28.81 15.57
N GLY A 18 -12.25 -27.64 15.35
CA GLY A 18 -12.37 -26.96 14.04
C GLY A 18 -11.51 -25.69 13.90
N GLY A 19 -10.72 -25.34 14.91
CA GLY A 19 -9.90 -24.14 14.87
C GLY A 19 -8.65 -24.30 14.01
N GLN A 20 -8.31 -23.26 13.23
CA GLN A 20 -7.09 -23.22 12.43
C GLN A 20 -5.95 -22.71 13.31
N GLN A 21 -4.79 -23.37 13.29
CA GLN A 21 -3.58 -22.78 13.88
C GLN A 21 -3.21 -21.51 13.12
N ALA A 22 -2.89 -20.45 13.85
CA ALA A 22 -2.38 -19.23 13.28
C ALA A 22 -1.34 -18.59 14.20
N THR A 23 -0.45 -17.83 13.59
CA THR A 23 0.55 -17.03 14.29
C THR A 23 -0.01 -15.63 14.58
N CYS A 24 0.43 -15.03 15.68
CA CYS A 24 0.14 -13.64 16.01
C CYS A 24 0.57 -12.69 14.88
N ALA A 25 -0.26 -11.68 14.60
CA ALA A 25 0.04 -10.65 13.61
C ALA A 25 1.03 -9.56 14.10
N ASN A 26 1.40 -9.56 15.38
CA ASN A 26 2.39 -8.62 15.90
C ASN A 26 3.80 -9.05 15.44
N PRO A 27 4.56 -8.22 14.69
CA PRO A 27 5.88 -8.58 14.17
C PRO A 27 6.93 -8.92 15.23
N ARG A 28 6.67 -8.61 16.50
CA ARG A 28 7.54 -8.91 17.65
C ARG A 28 7.10 -10.15 18.44
N CYS A 29 6.08 -10.85 17.97
CA CYS A 29 5.46 -11.97 18.68
C CYS A 29 5.31 -13.16 17.72
N ASP A 30 5.90 -14.29 18.09
CA ASP A 30 5.84 -15.54 17.30
C ASP A 30 4.84 -16.55 17.89
N GLU A 31 3.96 -16.10 18.78
CA GLU A 31 3.05 -16.99 19.50
C GLU A 31 1.96 -17.56 18.58
N GLN A 32 1.75 -18.87 18.66
CA GLN A 32 0.74 -19.59 17.91
C GLN A 32 -0.52 -19.76 18.76
N PHE A 33 -1.68 -19.56 18.14
CA PHE A 33 -2.97 -19.73 18.80
C PHE A 33 -3.98 -20.38 17.86
N ILE A 34 -5.02 -20.96 18.44
CA ILE A 34 -6.10 -21.58 17.67
C ILE A 34 -7.13 -20.49 17.33
N ARG A 35 -7.26 -20.18 16.04
CA ARG A 35 -8.34 -19.33 15.53
C ARG A 35 -9.60 -20.17 15.40
N THR A 36 -10.55 -19.95 16.30
CA THR A 36 -11.89 -20.53 16.17
C THR A 36 -12.55 -19.94 14.92
N SER A 37 -12.96 -20.78 13.99
CA SER A 37 -13.66 -20.41 12.75
C SER A 37 -15.12 -20.02 13.01
N ALA A 38 -15.39 -19.27 14.08
CA ALA A 38 -16.73 -18.77 14.36
C ALA A 38 -17.16 -17.79 13.25
N ARG A 39 -18.47 -17.75 12.93
CA ARG A 39 -19.06 -16.78 12.01
C ARG A 39 -18.79 -15.36 12.54
N GLY A 40 -17.73 -14.71 12.04
CA GLY A 40 -17.25 -13.40 12.50
C GLY A 40 -15.88 -13.05 11.93
N ARG A 41 -15.36 -11.87 12.31
CA ARG A 41 -14.01 -11.46 11.91
C ARG A 41 -12.98 -12.38 12.59
N PRO A 42 -12.04 -12.99 11.83
CA PRO A 42 -11.00 -13.83 12.42
C PRO A 42 -10.16 -13.02 13.41
N LYS A 43 -9.82 -13.63 14.55
CA LYS A 43 -8.94 -13.03 15.55
C LYS A 43 -7.51 -13.06 15.02
N ASP A 44 -6.85 -11.91 14.91
CA ASP A 44 -5.49 -11.81 14.34
C ASP A 44 -4.37 -11.87 15.40
N PHE A 45 -4.72 -11.70 16.67
CA PHE A 45 -3.79 -11.66 17.80
C PHE A 45 -4.12 -12.76 18.81
N HIS A 46 -3.12 -13.34 19.46
CA HIS A 46 -3.35 -14.36 20.48
C HIS A 46 -4.13 -13.80 21.68
N ASP A 47 -3.92 -12.54 22.04
CA ASP A 47 -4.66 -11.82 23.08
C ASP A 47 -4.94 -10.34 22.73
N GLU A 48 -5.61 -9.64 23.65
CA GLU A 48 -5.96 -8.22 23.52
C GLU A 48 -4.77 -7.28 23.84
N GLU A 49 -3.86 -7.72 24.71
CA GLU A 49 -2.70 -6.91 25.11
C GLU A 49 -1.70 -6.77 23.96
N CYS A 50 -1.43 -7.87 23.25
CA CYS A 50 -0.59 -7.93 22.07
C CYS A 50 -1.18 -7.12 20.91
N ARG A 51 -2.52 -7.11 20.76
CA ARG A 51 -3.19 -6.18 19.83
C ARG A 51 -2.88 -4.72 20.18
N ARG A 52 -3.07 -4.32 21.45
CA ARG A 52 -2.79 -2.95 21.89
C ARG A 52 -1.30 -2.59 21.80
N ALA A 53 -0.41 -3.54 22.03
CA ALA A 53 1.03 -3.35 21.84
C ALA A 53 1.37 -3.09 20.37
N ALA A 54 0.84 -3.92 19.46
CA ALA A 54 1.02 -3.75 18.02
C ALA A 54 0.46 -2.40 17.52
N GLU A 55 -0.72 -1.98 17.99
CA GLU A 55 -1.30 -0.68 17.64
C GLU A 55 -0.45 0.50 18.13
N ARG A 56 0.12 0.41 19.34
CA ARG A 56 1.04 1.44 19.87
C ARG A 56 2.31 1.53 19.04
N ASP A 57 2.89 0.39 18.70
CA ASP A 57 4.11 0.33 17.89
C ASP A 57 3.86 0.84 16.47
N LEU A 58 2.71 0.51 15.87
CA LEU A 58 2.29 1.06 14.57
C LEU A 58 2.23 2.59 14.59
N ARG A 59 1.55 3.17 15.60
CA ARG A 59 1.46 4.63 15.74
C ARG A 59 2.84 5.27 15.92
N ARG A 60 3.74 4.63 16.68
CA ARG A 60 5.12 5.11 16.86
C ARG A 60 5.89 5.12 15.53
N ILE A 61 5.83 4.02 14.78
CA ILE A 61 6.52 3.89 13.49
C ILE A 61 5.97 4.91 12.48
N GLN A 62 4.65 5.08 12.41
CA GLN A 62 4.02 6.08 11.54
C GLN A 62 4.47 7.51 11.89
N ALA A 63 4.57 7.85 13.18
CA ALA A 63 5.06 9.15 13.60
C ALA A 63 6.54 9.37 13.21
N GLN A 64 7.38 8.33 13.31
CA GLN A 64 8.77 8.38 12.87
C GLN A 64 8.89 8.54 11.35
N LEU A 65 8.11 7.79 10.57
CA LEU A 65 8.05 7.92 9.12
C LEU A 65 7.69 9.35 8.71
N ALA A 66 6.61 9.90 9.26
CA ALA A 66 6.19 11.27 8.97
C ALA A 66 7.26 12.31 9.33
N HIS A 67 8.04 12.08 10.41
CA HIS A 67 9.16 12.95 10.76
C HIS A 67 10.29 12.89 9.74
N HIS A 68 10.69 11.69 9.33
CA HIS A 68 11.75 11.49 8.34
C HIS A 68 11.36 11.97 6.95
N GLU A 69 10.09 11.84 6.55
CA GLU A 69 9.57 12.39 5.29
C GLU A 69 9.74 13.92 5.24
N ARG A 70 9.40 14.62 6.33
CA ARG A 70 9.63 16.08 6.43
C ARG A 70 11.12 16.43 6.35
N GLN A 71 11.99 15.65 6.99
CA GLN A 71 13.44 15.85 6.89
C GLN A 71 13.94 15.61 5.45
N ALA A 72 13.45 14.56 4.80
CA ALA A 72 13.80 14.23 3.42
C ALA A 72 13.35 15.33 2.46
N GLU A 73 12.15 15.89 2.64
CA GLU A 73 11.66 17.03 1.87
C GLU A 73 12.55 18.26 2.02
N GLN A 74 12.97 18.60 3.24
CA GLN A 74 13.92 19.70 3.48
C GLN A 74 15.27 19.46 2.80
N LEU A 75 15.79 18.23 2.85
CA LEU A 75 17.04 17.88 2.18
C LEU A 75 16.92 17.95 0.66
N ARG A 76 15.80 17.48 0.09
CA ARG A 76 15.51 17.63 -1.36
C ARG A 76 15.44 19.11 -1.76
N ALA A 77 14.79 19.95 -0.97
CA ALA A 77 14.72 21.39 -1.22
C ALA A 77 16.11 22.05 -1.19
N ARG A 78 16.98 21.64 -0.26
CA ARG A 78 18.39 22.09 -0.21
C ARG A 78 19.19 21.62 -1.41
N ALA A 79 19.08 20.35 -1.79
CA ALA A 79 19.74 19.81 -2.98
C ALA A 79 19.32 20.56 -4.26
N ALA A 80 18.01 20.82 -4.41
CA ALA A 80 17.49 21.62 -5.52
C ALA A 80 18.03 23.06 -5.52
N ALA A 81 18.30 23.65 -4.36
CA ALA A 81 18.90 24.98 -4.29
C ALA A 81 20.35 24.98 -4.80
N TYR A 82 21.15 23.95 -4.47
CA TYR A 82 22.51 23.81 -5.00
C TYR A 82 22.54 23.62 -6.52
N LEU A 83 21.59 22.85 -7.07
CA LEU A 83 21.44 22.68 -8.52
C LEU A 83 21.09 24.00 -9.24
N ARG A 84 20.28 24.88 -8.61
CA ARG A 84 20.00 26.21 -9.16
C ARG A 84 21.24 27.10 -9.20
N THR A 85 22.10 27.05 -8.17
CA THR A 85 23.30 27.89 -8.10
C THR A 85 24.47 27.37 -8.96
N SER A 86 24.46 26.09 -9.33
CA SER A 86 25.48 25.50 -10.19
C SER A 86 25.18 25.64 -11.69
N GLY A 87 24.03 26.20 -12.06
CA GLY A 87 23.60 26.41 -13.45
C GLY A 87 23.96 27.77 -14.08
N GLU A 88 24.61 28.70 -13.37
CA GLU A 88 24.95 30.04 -13.91
C GLU A 88 26.43 30.21 -14.31
N ALA A 89 27.21 29.13 -14.40
CA ALA A 89 28.59 29.18 -14.89
C ALA A 89 28.87 28.07 -15.91
N GLY A 90 28.30 28.21 -17.11
CA GLY A 90 28.81 27.54 -18.32
C GLY A 90 27.92 26.44 -18.92
N ALA A 91 27.31 26.79 -20.06
CA ALA A 91 27.03 25.95 -21.25
C ALA A 91 26.67 24.46 -21.07
N ASP A 92 25.39 24.10 -21.23
CA ASP A 92 24.83 23.52 -22.48
C ASP A 92 23.32 23.25 -22.31
N PRO A 93 22.45 23.60 -23.28
CA PRO A 93 21.01 23.33 -23.21
C PRO A 93 20.68 22.01 -23.91
N ALA A 94 20.91 20.89 -23.26
CA ALA A 94 20.30 19.61 -23.63
C ALA A 94 20.24 18.72 -22.38
N GLU A 95 19.09 18.08 -22.16
CA GLU A 95 18.79 17.17 -21.03
C GLU A 95 18.41 17.87 -19.71
N GLY A 96 17.11 18.11 -19.53
CA GLY A 96 16.53 18.36 -18.21
C GLY A 96 15.84 19.71 -18.00
N ALA A 97 15.47 20.43 -19.07
CA ALA A 97 14.58 21.57 -18.92
C ALA A 97 13.28 21.09 -18.25
N ALA A 98 12.93 21.71 -17.12
CA ALA A 98 11.63 21.48 -16.49
C ALA A 98 10.54 21.72 -17.55
N PRO A 99 9.52 20.84 -17.63
CA PRO A 99 8.49 20.96 -18.64
C PRO A 99 7.87 22.36 -18.58
N THR A 100 7.79 23.00 -19.74
CA THR A 100 7.22 24.32 -19.90
C THR A 100 5.76 24.34 -19.44
N SER A 101 5.24 25.52 -19.11
CA SER A 101 3.84 25.67 -18.68
C SER A 101 2.85 25.16 -19.75
N GLU A 102 3.24 25.23 -21.02
CA GLU A 102 2.48 24.73 -22.15
C GLU A 102 2.52 23.20 -22.24
N GLU A 103 3.67 22.57 -22.05
CA GLU A 103 3.80 21.11 -21.96
C GLU A 103 3.04 20.52 -20.78
N MET A 104 3.08 21.19 -19.61
CA MET A 104 2.30 20.80 -18.44
C MET A 104 0.79 20.94 -18.68
N ARG A 105 0.36 21.98 -19.41
CA ARG A 105 -1.04 22.16 -19.79
C ARG A 105 -1.49 21.07 -20.78
N ALA A 106 -0.69 20.78 -21.80
CA ALA A 106 -0.97 19.72 -22.76
C ALA A 106 -1.03 18.34 -22.08
N ALA A 107 -0.12 18.06 -21.14
CA ALA A 107 -0.14 16.84 -20.35
C ALA A 107 -1.41 16.72 -19.50
N ARG A 108 -1.87 17.81 -18.87
CA ARG A 108 -3.14 17.84 -18.12
C ARG A 108 -4.35 17.58 -19.02
N GLU A 109 -4.37 18.19 -20.20
CA GLU A 109 -5.44 17.99 -21.20
C GLU A 109 -5.47 16.53 -21.68
N ALA A 110 -4.32 15.95 -22.03
CA ALA A 110 -4.21 14.56 -22.47
C ALA A 110 -4.63 13.56 -21.36
N ILE A 111 -4.25 13.82 -20.10
CA ILE A 111 -4.66 12.98 -18.96
C ILE A 111 -6.16 13.08 -18.70
N ALA A 112 -6.76 14.26 -18.88
CA ALA A 112 -8.20 14.46 -18.75
C ALA A 112 -8.98 13.73 -19.86
N GLU A 113 -8.45 13.72 -21.09
CA GLU A 113 -9.02 12.99 -22.22
C GLU A 113 -9.00 11.47 -21.98
N VAL A 114 -7.84 10.92 -21.61
CA VAL A 114 -7.70 9.48 -21.28
C VAL A 114 -8.57 9.09 -20.08
N ARG A 115 -8.74 9.97 -19.08
CA ARG A 115 -9.69 9.77 -17.97
C ARG A 115 -11.15 9.73 -18.43
N GLY A 116 -11.50 10.49 -19.46
CA GLY A 116 -12.82 10.41 -20.09
C GLY A 116 -13.03 9.08 -20.80
N MET A 117 -12.00 8.60 -21.50
CA MET A 117 -12.01 7.33 -22.23
C MET A 117 -11.92 6.11 -21.31
N SER A 118 -11.28 6.21 -20.15
CA SER A 118 -11.08 5.11 -19.21
C SER A 118 -12.37 4.51 -18.68
N ARG A 119 -13.44 5.32 -18.58
CA ARG A 119 -14.80 4.86 -18.24
C ARG A 119 -15.39 3.91 -19.28
N PHE A 120 -14.94 3.98 -20.53
CA PHE A 120 -15.34 3.08 -21.61
C PHE A 120 -14.40 1.89 -21.75
N LEU A 121 -13.20 1.94 -21.16
CA LEU A 121 -12.25 0.82 -21.12
C LEU A 121 -12.53 -0.13 -19.94
N ASP A 122 -13.23 0.34 -18.92
CA ASP A 122 -13.65 -0.47 -17.78
C ASP A 122 -14.68 -1.53 -18.23
N GLY A 123 -14.23 -2.80 -18.30
CA GLY A 123 -15.01 -3.93 -18.82
C GLY A 123 -14.50 -4.52 -20.15
N HIS A 124 -13.55 -3.87 -20.83
CA HIS A 124 -12.87 -4.45 -22.00
C HIS A 124 -11.60 -5.20 -21.57
N GLN A 125 -11.47 -6.46 -21.98
CA GLN A 125 -10.49 -7.41 -21.43
C GLN A 125 -9.11 -7.37 -22.09
N ASP A 126 -8.97 -6.59 -23.16
CA ASP A 126 -7.73 -6.56 -23.94
C ASP A 126 -6.58 -5.99 -23.12
N GLU A 127 -5.40 -6.61 -23.25
CA GLU A 127 -4.20 -6.26 -22.49
C GLU A 127 -3.84 -4.78 -22.66
N PHE A 128 -4.05 -4.24 -23.86
CA PHE A 128 -3.85 -2.82 -24.18
C PHE A 128 -4.71 -1.88 -23.31
N ALA A 129 -5.98 -2.20 -23.08
CA ALA A 129 -6.88 -1.37 -22.29
C ALA A 129 -6.43 -1.31 -20.81
N ARG A 130 -5.98 -2.46 -20.28
CA ARG A 130 -5.44 -2.55 -18.91
C ARG A 130 -4.12 -1.82 -18.76
N ASP A 131 -3.22 -1.90 -19.73
CA ASP A 131 -1.93 -1.26 -19.66
C ASP A 131 -2.03 0.26 -19.84
N LEU A 132 -2.95 0.74 -20.68
CA LEU A 132 -3.24 2.17 -20.81
C LEU A 132 -3.85 2.75 -19.51
N LEU A 133 -4.74 2.01 -18.86
CA LEU A 133 -5.31 2.36 -17.55
C LEU A 133 -4.22 2.45 -16.46
N LYS A 134 -3.32 1.47 -16.39
CA LYS A 134 -2.20 1.48 -15.43
C LYS A 134 -1.26 2.66 -15.68
N LEU A 135 -0.93 2.93 -16.94
CA LEU A 135 -0.07 4.04 -17.32
C LEU A 135 -0.71 5.39 -16.91
N TRP A 136 -2.00 5.58 -17.17
CA TRP A 136 -2.73 6.77 -16.75
C TRP A 136 -2.71 6.96 -15.22
N GLN A 137 -3.01 5.90 -14.45
CA GLN A 137 -3.00 5.95 -12.98
C GLN A 137 -1.61 6.30 -12.42
N ALA A 138 -0.54 5.84 -13.06
CA ALA A 138 0.83 6.12 -12.64
C ALA A 138 1.24 7.57 -12.93
N VAL A 139 0.72 8.17 -14.00
CA VAL A 139 1.13 9.50 -14.48
C VAL A 139 0.25 10.63 -13.93
N GLU A 140 -1.05 10.40 -13.68
CA GLU A 140 -1.98 11.42 -13.16
C GLU A 140 -1.43 12.19 -11.93
N PRO A 141 -0.83 11.55 -10.91
CA PRO A 141 -0.32 12.24 -9.72
C PRO A 141 0.88 13.16 -9.96
N LEU A 142 1.64 12.92 -11.04
CA LEU A 142 2.84 13.71 -11.37
C LEU A 142 2.51 15.03 -12.07
N VAL A 143 1.30 15.13 -12.62
CA VAL A 143 0.88 16.24 -13.49
C VAL A 143 -0.21 17.11 -12.83
N ARG A 144 -0.93 16.56 -11.84
CA ARG A 144 -2.03 17.24 -11.13
C ARG A 144 -1.55 18.23 -10.08
#